data_AF-A0A5A9EZS6-F1
#
_entry.id   AF-A0A5A9EZS6-F1
#
_cell.length_a   1.000
_cell.length_b   1.000
_cell.length_c   1.000
_cell.angle_alpha   90.00
_cell.angle_beta   90.00
_cell.angle_gamma   90.00
#
_symmetry.space_group_name_H-M   'P 1'
#
loop_
_entity.id
_entity.type
_entity.pdbx_description
1 polymer ?
#
loop_
_entity_poly.entity_id
_entity_poly.type
_entity_poly.pdbx_seq_one_letter_code
_entity_poly.pdbx_strand_id
1 'polypeptide(L)'
;MSAWEGEFERANAQLPRWYWNRDQRRRHYARWVEAEAETLAMRLSGLLRSDTPAETAGAARVLVESLARDIDWARRLEDSDLEDGKFAHAA
;
A
#
# COMPACT_ATOMS: atom_id res chain seq x y z
N MET A 1 -17.47 0.23 -9.24
CA MET A 1 -17.24 0.93 -7.95
C MET A 1 -17.67 -0.02 -6.85
N SER A 2 -16.82 -0.27 -5.87
CA SER A 2 -17.16 -1.18 -4.76
C SER A 2 -18.18 -0.51 -3.81
N ALA A 3 -18.92 -1.30 -3.02
CA ALA A 3 -19.87 -0.76 -2.04
C ALA A 3 -19.18 0.12 -0.99
N TRP A 4 -17.96 -0.25 -0.60
CA TRP A 4 -17.12 0.51 0.32
C TRP A 4 -16.70 1.88 -0.25
N GLU A 5 -16.30 1.92 -1.52
CA GLU A 5 -15.85 3.15 -2.20
C GLU A 5 -16.99 4.18 -2.28
N GLY A 6 -18.21 3.72 -2.59
CA GLY A 6 -19.40 4.58 -2.61
C GLY A 6 -19.90 5.03 -1.23
N GLU A 7 -19.59 4.28 -0.16
CA GLU A 7 -19.85 4.73 1.21
C GLU A 7 -18.82 5.78 1.65
N PHE A 8 -17.54 5.55 1.36
CA PHE A 8 -16.46 6.49 1.65
C PHE A 8 -16.68 7.84 0.96
N GLU A 9 -17.06 7.86 -0.32
CA GLU A 9 -17.36 9.09 -1.05
C GLU A 9 -18.54 9.86 -0.46
N ARG A 10 -19.59 9.16 -0.02
CA ARG A 10 -20.76 9.79 0.62
C ARG A 10 -20.44 10.33 2.01
N ALA A 11 -19.58 9.64 2.77
CA ALA A 11 -19.17 10.04 4.11
C ALA A 11 -18.19 11.24 4.08
N ASN A 12 -17.47 11.45 2.98
CA ASN A 12 -16.46 12.50 2.83
C ASN A 12 -16.90 13.57 1.84
N ALA A 13 -17.61 14.59 2.33
CA ALA A 13 -18.16 15.67 1.51
C ALA A 13 -17.10 16.54 0.79
N GLN A 14 -15.83 16.47 1.21
CA GLN A 14 -14.73 17.19 0.57
C GLN A 14 -13.54 16.24 0.35
N LEU A 15 -13.57 15.56 -0.79
CA LEU A 15 -12.43 14.79 -1.24
C LEU A 15 -11.43 15.69 -1.97
N PRO A 16 -10.11 15.48 -1.76
CA PRO A 16 -9.10 16.21 -2.50
C PRO A 16 -9.28 16.09 -4.01
N ARG A 17 -8.90 17.13 -4.76
CA ARG A 17 -9.03 17.14 -6.23
C ARG A 17 -8.38 15.94 -6.90
N TRP A 18 -7.27 15.44 -6.35
CA TRP A 18 -6.56 14.27 -6.88
C TRP A 18 -7.38 12.98 -6.83
N TYR A 19 -8.35 12.88 -5.93
CA TYR A 19 -9.20 11.69 -5.79
C TYR A 19 -10.07 11.46 -7.03
N TRP A 20 -10.39 12.50 -7.80
CA TRP A 20 -11.21 12.35 -9.00
C TRP A 20 -10.39 11.93 -10.22
N ASN A 21 -9.06 11.95 -10.13
CA ASN A 21 -8.17 11.45 -11.18
C ASN A 21 -7.77 10.00 -10.85
N ARG A 22 -8.08 9.08 -11.78
CA ARG A 22 -7.83 7.64 -11.60
C ARG A 22 -6.36 7.31 -11.34
N ASP A 23 -5.45 7.93 -12.07
CA ASP A 23 -4.01 7.63 -11.97
C ASP A 23 -3.41 8.25 -10.70
N GLN A 24 -3.91 9.41 -10.28
CA GLN A 24 -3.53 9.98 -8.99
C GLN A 24 -4.08 9.14 -7.84
N ARG A 25 -5.33 8.66 -7.90
CA ARG A 25 -5.84 7.69 -6.90
C ARG A 25 -4.98 6.45 -6.82
N ARG A 26 -4.61 5.88 -7.96
CA ARG A 26 -3.76 4.68 -8.03
C ARG A 26 -2.41 4.92 -7.37
N ARG A 27 -1.74 6.04 -7.67
CA ARG A 27 -0.46 6.43 -7.03
C ARG A 27 -0.59 6.69 -5.54
N HIS A 28 -1.61 7.42 -5.11
CA HIS A 28 -1.86 7.66 -3.68
C HIS A 28 -2.16 6.36 -2.94
N TYR A 29 -2.88 5.43 -3.57
CA TYR A 29 -3.12 4.11 -3.02
C TYR A 29 -1.83 3.29 -2.90
N ALA A 30 -0.99 3.26 -3.93
CA ALA A 30 0.31 2.57 -3.90
C ALA A 30 1.18 3.07 -2.73
N ARG A 31 1.35 4.39 -2.62
CA ARG A 31 2.12 5.02 -1.53
C ARG A 31 1.55 4.72 -0.14
N TRP A 32 0.22 4.70 -0.03
CA TRP A 32 -0.43 4.32 1.23
C TRP A 32 -0.16 2.87 1.59
N VAL A 33 -0.28 1.93 0.64
CA VAL A 33 0.04 0.50 0.88
C VAL A 33 1.50 0.33 1.30
N GLU A 34 2.45 0.97 0.61
CA GLU A 34 3.86 0.92 0.99
C GLU A 34 4.08 1.40 2.43
N ALA A 35 3.58 2.59 2.77
CA ALA A 35 3.78 3.17 4.10
C ALA A 35 3.15 2.33 5.23
N GLU A 36 1.94 1.80 5.01
CA GLU A 36 1.28 0.93 5.98
C GLU A 36 2.02 -0.41 6.13
N ALA A 37 2.43 -1.02 5.01
CA ALA A 37 3.13 -2.29 5.04
C ALA A 37 4.50 -2.18 5.71
N GLU A 38 5.26 -1.10 5.43
CA GLU A 38 6.52 -0.80 6.12
C GLU A 38 6.31 -0.60 7.62
N THR A 39 5.27 0.17 8.00
CA THR A 39 4.96 0.43 9.41
C THR A 39 4.59 -0.86 10.14
N LEU A 40 3.78 -1.72 9.53
CA LEU A 40 3.38 -3.01 10.11
C LEU A 40 4.57 -3.97 10.21
N ALA A 41 5.42 -4.04 9.19
CA ALA A 41 6.60 -4.90 9.18
C ALA A 41 7.58 -4.48 10.27
N MET A 42 7.81 -3.17 10.43
CA MET A 42 8.63 -2.61 11.50
C MET A 42 8.07 -2.94 12.88
N ARG A 43 6.75 -2.74 13.09
CA ARG A 43 6.10 -3.04 14.39
C ARG A 43 6.17 -4.53 14.72
N LEU A 44 5.88 -5.40 13.78
CA LEU A 44 5.96 -6.86 13.97
C LEU A 44 7.39 -7.29 14.29
N SER A 45 8.38 -6.76 13.58
CA SER A 45 9.79 -7.04 13.82
C SER A 45 10.23 -6.57 15.21
N GLY A 46 9.75 -5.40 15.67
CA GLY A 46 10.03 -4.89 17.01
C GLY A 46 9.43 -5.74 18.14
N LEU A 47 8.39 -6.52 17.87
CA LEU A 47 7.76 -7.44 18.83
C LEU A 47 8.48 -8.79 18.91
N LEU A 48 9.32 -9.14 17.92
CA LEU A 48 10.10 -10.38 17.89
C LEU A 48 11.32 -10.28 18.81
N ARG A 49 11.12 -10.59 20.09
CA ARG A 49 12.21 -10.72 21.08
C ARG A 49 12.84 -12.10 21.03
N SER A 50 14.06 -12.23 21.57
CA SER A 50 14.80 -13.50 21.63
C SER A 50 14.10 -14.60 22.43
N ASP A 51 13.20 -14.24 23.34
CA ASP A 51 12.37 -15.13 24.16
C ASP A 51 10.97 -15.39 23.58
N THR A 52 10.66 -14.86 22.38
CA THR A 52 9.36 -15.07 21.72
C THR A 52 9.19 -16.56 21.40
N PRO A 53 8.03 -17.18 21.72
CA PRO A 53 7.76 -18.56 21.37
C PRO A 53 7.99 -18.84 19.89
N ALA A 54 8.63 -19.96 19.56
CA ALA A 54 9.05 -20.27 18.20
C ALA A 54 7.89 -20.26 17.18
N GLU A 55 6.71 -20.69 17.58
CA GLU A 55 5.50 -20.67 16.75
C GLU A 55 5.07 -19.23 16.43
N THR A 56 4.96 -18.37 17.45
CA THR A 56 4.65 -16.94 17.27
C THR A 56 5.71 -16.24 16.42
N ALA A 57 6.98 -16.54 16.67
CA ALA A 57 8.08 -15.99 15.89
C ALA A 57 8.02 -16.43 14.43
N GLY A 58 7.67 -17.69 14.16
CA GLY A 58 7.45 -18.22 12.82
C GLY A 58 6.30 -17.51 12.09
N ALA A 59 5.14 -17.41 12.73
CA ALA A 59 3.97 -16.75 12.15
C ALA A 59 4.24 -15.26 11.84
N ALA A 60 4.87 -14.54 12.77
CA ALA A 60 5.23 -13.14 12.56
C ALA A 60 6.26 -12.94 11.44
N ARG A 61 7.23 -13.84 11.27
CA ARG A 61 8.16 -13.79 10.12
C ARG A 61 7.43 -13.94 8.79
N VAL A 62 6.48 -14.88 8.69
CA VAL A 62 5.66 -15.06 7.48
C VAL A 62 4.85 -13.80 7.16
N LEU A 63 4.32 -13.12 8.19
CA LEU A 63 3.63 -11.85 8.00
C LEU A 63 4.58 -10.76 7.52
N VAL A 64 5.77 -10.62 8.12
CA VAL A 64 6.80 -9.66 7.68
C VAL A 64 7.21 -9.91 6.22
N GLU A 65 7.41 -11.16 5.82
CA GLU A 65 7.71 -11.52 4.43
C GLU A 65 6.56 -11.19 3.48
N SER A 66 5.31 -11.34 3.92
CA SER A 66 4.14 -10.99 3.11
C SER A 66 4.04 -9.48 2.91
N LEU A 67 4.26 -8.71 3.97
CA LEU A 67 4.31 -7.25 3.91
C LEU A 67 5.46 -6.75 3.01
N ALA A 68 6.60 -7.43 3.01
CA ALA A 68 7.69 -7.11 2.08
C ALA A 68 7.27 -7.26 0.61
N ARG A 69 6.48 -8.29 0.28
CA ARG A 69 5.93 -8.47 -1.08
C ARG A 69 4.93 -7.36 -1.43
N ASP A 70 4.14 -6.90 -0.47
CA ASP A 70 3.19 -5.79 -0.66
C ASP A 70 3.91 -4.47 -0.92
N ILE A 71 5.02 -4.21 -0.20
CA ILE A 71 5.90 -3.06 -0.44
C ILE A 71 6.47 -3.10 -1.86
N ASP A 72 7.04 -4.25 -2.26
CA ASP A 72 7.60 -4.41 -3.60
C ASP A 72 6.55 -4.26 -4.70
N TRP A 73 5.33 -4.75 -4.45
CA TRP A 73 4.21 -4.56 -5.36
C TRP A 73 3.79 -3.09 -5.47
N ALA A 74 3.72 -2.37 -4.35
CA ALA A 74 3.34 -0.96 -4.32
C ALA A 74 4.35 -0.10 -5.09
N ARG A 75 5.67 -0.35 -4.90
CA ARG A 75 6.74 0.33 -5.65
C ARG A 75 6.62 0.11 -7.16
N ARG A 76 6.44 -1.14 -7.59
CA ARG A 76 6.23 -1.46 -9.01
C ARG A 76 4.97 -0.82 -9.59
N LEU A 77 3.92 -0.69 -8.77
CA LEU A 77 2.66 -0.07 -9.18
C LEU A 77 2.85 1.42 -9.45
N GLU A 78 3.62 2.11 -8.61
CA GLU A 78 3.97 3.53 -8.80
C GLU A 78 4.88 3.73 -10.04
N ASP A 79 5.85 2.85 -10.26
CA ASP A 79 6.77 2.93 -11.40
C ASP A 79 6.08 2.68 -12.74
N SER A 80 5.11 1.76 -12.80
CA SER A 80 4.37 1.45 -14.03
C SER A 80 3.53 2.65 -14.51
N ASP A 81 3.00 3.46 -13.59
CA ASP A 81 2.25 4.68 -13.93
C ASP A 81 3.16 5.80 -14.47
N LEU A 82 4.45 5.80 -14.10
CA LEU A 82 5.44 6.74 -14.66
C LEU A 82 5.77 6.41 -16.10
N GLU A 83 5.84 5.12 -16.46
CA GLU A 83 6.09 4.71 -17.85
C GLU A 83 4.91 5.06 -18.76
N ASP A 84 3.68 4.73 -18.36
CA ASP A 84 2.47 5.04 -19.14
C ASP A 84 2.30 6.55 -19.41
N GLY A 85 2.61 7.40 -18.43
CA GLY A 85 2.58 8.86 -18.59
C GLY A 85 3.69 9.41 -19.49
N LYS A 86 4.84 8.72 -19.57
CA LYS A 86 5.99 9.11 -20.40
C LYS A 86 5.74 8.81 -21.88
N PHE A 87 5.02 7.74 -22.19
CA PHE A 87 4.63 7.38 -23.56
C PHE A 87 3.42 8.19 -24.08
N ALA A 88 2.52 8.64 -23.20
CA ALA A 88 1.37 9.48 -23.59
C ALA A 88 1.76 10.91 -24.02
N HIS A 89 2.93 11.41 -23.59
CA HIS A 89 3.40 12.76 -23.90
C HIS A 89 4.29 12.86 -25.16
N ALA A 90 4.59 11.72 -25.79
CA ALA A 90 5.50 11.60 -26.93
C ALA A 90 4.78 11.39 -28.29
N ALA A 91 3.45 11.50 -28.32
CA ALA A 91 2.61 11.30 -29.51
C ALA A 91 1.88 12.59 -29.93
#